data_AF-A0A0M9XP50-F1
#
_entry.id   AF-A0A0M9XP50-F1
#
_cell.length_a   1.000
_cell.length_b   1.000
_cell.length_c   1.000
_cell.angle_alpha   90.00
_cell.angle_beta   90.00
_cell.angle_gamma   90.00
#
_symmetry.space_group_name_H-M   'P 1'
#
loop_
_entity.id
_entity.type
_entity.pdbx_description
1 polymer ?
#
loop_
_entity_poly.entity_id
_entity_poly.type
_entity_poly.pdbx_seq_one_letter_code
_entity_poly.pdbx_strand_id
1 'polypeptide(L)'
;MSDLSRRDLAAPETSLEVLLLDLEAELSIWEDGRIVWSEEAFPVAELAYHLALWLQSPGADREGFELDSMQADPGLIRITNSDEGWRMGFTFTSDFWTSPVAWNVLVAEIERFDRSVRQGIAAMGIDPTFIPKP
;
A
#
# COMPACT_ATOMS: atom_id res chain seq x y z
N MET A 1 10.99 -46.63 26.11
CA MET A 1 10.01 -45.62 26.56
C MET A 1 10.51 -44.29 26.03
N SER A 2 9.93 -43.85 24.91
CA SER A 2 10.46 -42.78 24.09
C SER A 2 10.40 -41.43 24.79
N ASP A 3 11.51 -40.76 24.59
CA ASP A 3 11.83 -39.37 24.77
C ASP A 3 10.65 -38.41 24.58
N LEU A 4 10.58 -37.48 25.52
CA LEU A 4 9.85 -36.23 25.42
C LEU A 4 10.49 -35.43 24.27
N SER A 5 10.06 -35.68 23.03
CA SER A 5 10.19 -34.68 21.97
C SER A 5 9.29 -33.50 22.33
N ARG A 6 9.87 -32.66 23.19
CA ARG A 6 9.75 -31.21 23.22
C ARG A 6 9.56 -30.76 21.78
N ARG A 7 8.30 -30.65 21.35
CA ARG A 7 7.95 -29.90 20.16
C ARG A 7 8.33 -28.48 20.52
N ASP A 8 9.54 -28.10 20.12
CA ASP A 8 9.90 -26.72 19.90
C ASP A 8 8.88 -26.20 18.88
N LEU A 9 7.77 -25.69 19.42
CA LEU A 9 6.90 -24.75 18.75
C LEU A 9 7.74 -23.49 18.59
N ALA A 10 8.63 -23.50 17.60
CA ALA A 10 9.06 -22.26 16.98
C ALA A 10 7.76 -21.55 16.58
N ALA A 11 7.54 -20.36 17.13
CA ALA A 11 6.44 -19.52 16.72
C ALA A 11 6.44 -19.47 15.17
N PRO A 12 5.29 -19.56 14.49
CA PRO A 12 5.29 -19.33 13.06
C PRO A 12 5.86 -17.92 12.86
N GLU A 13 7.01 -17.81 12.19
CA GLU A 13 7.43 -16.55 11.61
C GLU A 13 6.27 -16.12 10.71
N THR A 14 5.62 -15.01 11.06
CA THR A 14 4.48 -14.50 10.30
C THR A 14 4.91 -14.33 8.84
N SER A 15 4.24 -15.01 7.91
CA SER A 15 4.60 -14.93 6.50
C SER A 15 4.38 -13.51 5.99
N LEU A 16 5.16 -13.10 4.98
CA LEU A 16 5.02 -11.79 4.34
C LEU A 16 3.57 -11.53 3.89
N GLU A 17 2.94 -12.55 3.30
CA GLU A 17 1.55 -12.49 2.87
C GLU A 17 0.61 -12.12 4.04
N VAL A 18 0.75 -12.76 5.19
CA VAL A 18 -0.06 -12.43 6.38
C VAL A 18 0.21 -11.00 6.85
N LEU A 19 1.46 -10.53 6.83
CA LEU A 19 1.78 -9.14 7.19
C LEU A 19 1.18 -8.13 6.22
N LEU A 20 1.22 -8.38 4.91
CA LEU A 20 0.69 -7.44 3.93
C LEU A 20 -0.84 -7.33 4.02
N LEU A 21 -1.49 -8.43 4.35
CA LEU A 21 -2.94 -8.58 4.36
C LEU A 21 -3.60 -8.16 5.69
N ASP A 22 -3.06 -8.59 6.83
CA ASP A 22 -3.70 -8.37 8.13
C ASP A 22 -3.44 -6.96 8.72
N LEU A 23 -2.57 -6.17 8.08
CA LEU A 23 -2.24 -4.82 8.51
C LEU A 23 -3.16 -3.79 7.83
N GLU A 24 -4.37 -3.72 8.37
CA GLU A 24 -5.42 -2.83 7.91
C GLU A 24 -5.45 -1.51 8.69
N ALA A 25 -5.82 -0.43 8.00
CA ALA A 25 -6.11 0.86 8.61
C ALA A 25 -7.05 1.67 7.73
N GLU A 26 -7.53 2.80 8.27
CA GLU A 26 -8.26 3.77 7.46
C GLU A 26 -7.33 4.39 6.41
N LEU A 27 -7.71 4.27 5.14
CA LEU A 27 -7.07 4.95 4.03
C LEU A 27 -8.01 6.03 3.50
N SER A 28 -7.51 7.26 3.40
CA SER A 28 -8.28 8.41 2.90
C SER A 28 -7.53 9.15 1.79
N ILE A 29 -8.24 9.54 0.73
CA ILE A 29 -7.76 10.48 -0.29
C ILE A 29 -8.33 11.86 -0.01
N TRP A 30 -7.46 12.87 -0.10
CA TRP A 30 -7.79 14.26 0.15
C TRP A 30 -7.56 15.12 -1.10
N GLU A 31 -8.52 15.98 -1.43
CA GLU A 31 -8.39 17.05 -2.43
C GLU A 31 -8.89 18.37 -1.87
N ASP A 32 -8.12 19.44 -2.04
CA ASP A 32 -8.46 20.79 -1.55
C ASP A 32 -8.93 20.82 -0.08
N GLY A 33 -8.31 19.98 0.76
CA GLY A 33 -8.63 19.87 2.19
C GLY A 33 -9.91 19.10 2.51
N ARG A 34 -10.50 18.38 1.56
CA ARG A 34 -11.69 17.54 1.74
C ARG A 34 -11.36 16.08 1.45
N ILE A 35 -11.92 15.18 2.24
CA ILE A 35 -11.88 13.74 1.94
C ILE A 35 -12.81 13.50 0.76
N VAL A 36 -12.25 12.98 -0.34
CA VAL A 36 -12.99 12.64 -1.56
C VAL A 36 -13.30 11.14 -1.63
N TRP A 37 -12.55 10.33 -0.88
CA TRP A 37 -12.79 8.91 -0.69
C TRP A 37 -12.10 8.41 0.59
N SER A 38 -12.69 7.43 1.25
CA SER A 38 -12.10 6.73 2.40
C SER A 38 -12.56 5.28 2.46
N GLU A 39 -11.70 4.41 2.98
CA GLU A 39 -12.02 3.01 3.35
C GLU A 39 -11.47 2.75 4.76
N GLU A 40 -12.28 2.16 5.63
CA GLU A 40 -11.97 2.02 7.07
C GLU A 40 -10.99 0.89 7.36
N ALA A 41 -11.07 -0.21 6.59
CA ALA A 41 -10.28 -1.42 6.79
C ALA A 41 -9.51 -1.77 5.51
N PHE A 42 -8.61 -0.88 5.10
CA PHE A 42 -7.82 -1.06 3.88
C PHE A 42 -6.46 -1.71 4.20
N PRO A 43 -5.94 -2.69 3.43
CA PRO A 43 -4.63 -3.31 3.63
C PRO A 43 -3.49 -2.34 3.28
N VAL A 44 -3.19 -1.41 4.19
CA VAL A 44 -2.25 -0.30 3.94
C VAL A 44 -0.80 -0.78 3.77
N ALA A 45 -0.44 -1.92 4.37
CA ALA A 45 0.89 -2.50 4.21
C ALA A 45 1.09 -3.08 2.81
N GLU A 46 0.09 -3.77 2.25
CA GLU A 46 0.09 -4.24 0.87
C GLU A 46 0.27 -3.07 -0.11
N LEU A 47 -0.54 -2.00 0.04
CA LEU A 47 -0.43 -0.85 -0.85
C LEU A 47 0.95 -0.17 -0.75
N ALA A 48 1.48 0.04 0.45
CA ALA A 48 2.81 0.64 0.63
C ALA A 48 3.90 -0.22 -0.03
N TYR A 49 3.82 -1.54 0.12
CA TYR A 49 4.73 -2.49 -0.50
C TYR A 49 4.71 -2.39 -2.02
N HIS A 50 3.52 -2.47 -2.63
CA HIS A 50 3.38 -2.44 -4.08
C HIS A 50 3.73 -1.07 -4.69
N LEU A 51 3.39 0.03 -4.02
CA LEU A 51 3.80 1.38 -4.44
C LEU A 51 5.32 1.55 -4.40
N ALA A 52 6.00 1.05 -3.36
CA ALA A 52 7.44 1.13 -3.27
C ALA A 52 8.14 0.32 -4.39
N LEU A 53 7.62 -0.86 -4.72
CA LEU A 53 8.12 -1.64 -5.86
C LEU A 53 7.90 -0.94 -7.19
N TRP A 54 6.75 -0.31 -7.37
CA TRP A 54 6.44 0.46 -8.57
C TRP A 54 7.40 1.64 -8.74
N LEU A 55 7.65 2.44 -7.68
CA LEU A 55 8.59 3.57 -7.74
C LEU A 55 10.04 3.15 -8.04
N GLN A 56 10.44 1.95 -7.64
CA GLN A 56 11.76 1.38 -7.98
C GLN A 56 11.84 0.82 -9.40
N SER A 57 10.70 0.63 -10.08
CA SER A 57 10.68 0.01 -11.40
C SER A 57 11.20 0.98 -12.47
N PRO A 58 12.01 0.52 -13.44
CA PRO A 58 12.46 1.36 -14.55
C PRO A 58 11.26 1.91 -15.33
N GLY A 59 11.16 3.23 -15.48
CA GLY A 59 10.05 3.85 -16.22
C GLY A 59 8.80 4.11 -15.40
N ALA A 60 8.87 4.02 -14.06
CA ALA A 60 7.77 4.40 -13.16
C ALA A 60 7.22 5.82 -13.45
N ASP A 61 8.05 6.72 -13.98
CA ASP A 61 7.67 8.07 -14.42
C ASP A 61 6.75 8.10 -15.66
N ARG A 62 6.38 6.94 -16.21
CA ARG A 62 5.56 6.79 -17.43
C ARG A 62 4.52 5.69 -17.31
N GLU A 63 4.85 4.59 -16.63
CA GLU A 63 3.96 3.45 -16.50
C GLU A 63 3.02 3.61 -15.31
N GLY A 64 1.73 3.38 -15.52
CA GLY A 64 0.72 3.44 -14.47
C GLY A 64 0.91 2.38 -13.40
N PHE A 65 0.22 2.58 -12.28
CA PHE A 65 0.11 1.62 -11.19
C PHE A 65 -1.33 1.09 -11.12
N GLU A 66 -1.47 -0.20 -10.89
CA GLU A 66 -2.73 -0.81 -10.49
C GLU A 66 -2.42 -1.77 -9.34
N LEU A 67 -3.16 -1.63 -8.25
CA LEU A 67 -3.05 -2.58 -7.14
C LEU A 67 -3.76 -3.88 -7.54
N ASP A 68 -2.94 -4.88 -7.87
CA ASP A 68 -3.37 -6.28 -7.96
C ASP A 68 -3.37 -6.90 -6.56
N SER A 69 -4.37 -6.51 -5.75
CA SER A 69 -4.48 -6.94 -4.35
C SER A 69 -4.83 -8.42 -4.26
N MET A 70 -4.26 -9.10 -3.27
CA MET A 70 -4.57 -10.50 -2.96
C MET A 70 -5.87 -10.66 -2.15
N GLN A 71 -6.40 -9.60 -1.52
CA GLN A 71 -7.60 -9.65 -0.68
C GLN A 71 -8.66 -8.57 -0.98
N ALA A 72 -8.25 -7.38 -1.41
CA ALA A 72 -9.19 -6.37 -1.87
C ALA A 72 -9.70 -6.76 -3.26
N ASP A 73 -10.90 -6.30 -3.62
CA ASP A 73 -11.39 -6.50 -4.98
C ASP A 73 -10.36 -5.90 -5.98
N PRO A 74 -9.98 -6.61 -7.05
CA PRO A 74 -8.93 -6.18 -7.98
C PRO A 74 -9.13 -4.75 -8.49
N GLY A 75 -8.06 -3.95 -8.49
CA GLY A 75 -8.08 -2.58 -8.97
C GLY A 75 -8.63 -1.56 -7.99
N LEU A 76 -8.67 -1.84 -6.68
CA LEU A 76 -9.16 -0.85 -5.71
C LEU A 76 -8.43 0.49 -5.87
N ILE A 77 -7.13 0.50 -6.14
CA ILE A 77 -6.38 1.73 -6.44
C ILE A 77 -5.70 1.62 -7.81
N ARG A 78 -5.87 2.68 -8.62
CA ARG A 78 -5.19 2.89 -9.89
C ARG A 78 -4.54 4.26 -9.91
N ILE A 79 -3.34 4.35 -10.45
CA ILE A 79 -2.65 5.61 -10.72
C ILE A 79 -2.27 5.62 -12.20
N THR A 80 -2.75 6.62 -12.93
CA THR A 80 -2.52 6.72 -14.38
C THR A 80 -1.84 8.04 -14.72
N ASN A 81 -0.96 7.98 -15.72
CA ASN A 81 -0.40 9.16 -16.33
C ASN A 81 -1.31 9.63 -17.47
N SER A 82 -1.53 10.94 -17.53
CA SER A 82 -2.23 11.63 -18.63
C SER A 82 -1.42 12.85 -19.08
N ASP A 83 -1.80 13.45 -20.21
CA ASP A 83 -1.17 14.69 -20.70
C ASP A 83 -1.22 15.84 -19.68
N GLU A 84 -2.17 15.81 -18.75
CA GLU A 84 -2.33 16.82 -17.70
C GLU A 84 -1.58 16.50 -16.40
N GLY A 85 -1.03 15.29 -16.28
CA GLY A 85 -0.35 14.79 -15.09
C GLY A 85 -0.92 13.46 -14.59
N TRP A 86 -0.53 13.11 -13.37
CA TRP A 86 -0.89 11.85 -12.72
C TRP A 86 -2.18 11.96 -11.93
N ARG A 87 -3.04 10.95 -12.03
CA ARG A 87 -4.32 10.89 -11.33
C ARG A 87 -4.49 9.56 -10.63
N MET A 88 -5.14 9.58 -9.48
CA MET A 88 -5.54 8.38 -8.75
C MET A 88 -7.03 8.14 -8.92
N GLY A 89 -7.43 6.88 -9.01
CA GLY A 89 -8.83 6.46 -9.14
C GLY A 89 -9.05 5.07 -8.56
N PHE A 90 -10.31 4.62 -8.57
CA PHE A 90 -10.73 3.33 -8.01
C PHE A 90 -11.55 2.54 -9.03
N THR A 91 -11.37 1.23 -9.12
CA THR A 91 -12.07 0.43 -10.16
C THR A 91 -13.57 0.30 -9.94
N PHE A 92 -14.05 0.40 -8.69
CA PHE A 92 -15.49 0.29 -8.36
C PHE A 92 -16.31 1.52 -8.75
N THR A 93 -15.64 2.65 -8.97
CA THR A 93 -16.28 3.89 -9.42
C THR A 93 -15.61 4.31 -10.72
N SER A 94 -16.17 3.88 -11.85
CA SER A 94 -15.64 4.19 -13.19
C SER A 94 -15.39 5.69 -13.43
N ASP A 95 -16.00 6.55 -12.62
CA ASP A 95 -16.07 7.98 -12.82
C ASP A 95 -15.23 8.77 -11.80
N PHE A 96 -14.64 8.13 -10.79
CA PHE A 96 -13.82 8.85 -9.81
C PHE A 96 -12.35 8.90 -10.21
N TRP A 97 -11.86 10.11 -10.43
CA TRP A 97 -10.45 10.43 -10.61
C TRP A 97 -10.13 11.68 -9.81
N THR A 98 -8.99 11.68 -9.13
CA THR A 98 -8.45 12.91 -8.55
C THR A 98 -8.04 13.88 -9.65
N SER A 99 -7.93 15.15 -9.28
CA SER A 99 -7.26 16.18 -10.06
C SER A 99 -5.83 15.74 -10.40
N PRO A 100 -5.33 16.07 -11.61
CA PRO A 100 -3.99 15.71 -12.01
C PRO A 100 -2.92 16.44 -11.18
N VAL A 101 -1.85 15.71 -10.85
CA VAL A 101 -0.68 16.25 -10.15
C VAL A 101 0.60 15.94 -10.92
N ALA A 102 1.64 16.73 -10.68
CA ALA A 102 2.96 16.45 -11.24
C ALA A 102 3.56 15.18 -10.60
N TRP A 103 4.43 14.48 -11.34
CA TRP A 103 5.09 13.25 -10.87
C TRP A 103 5.77 13.42 -9.51
N ASN A 104 6.51 14.51 -9.31
CA ASN A 104 7.20 14.79 -8.06
C ASN A 104 6.25 15.02 -6.88
N VAL A 105 5.04 15.52 -7.13
CA VAL A 105 4.00 15.68 -6.10
C VAL A 105 3.44 14.31 -5.73
N LEU A 106 3.12 13.48 -6.74
CA LEU A 106 2.66 12.11 -6.50
C LEU A 106 3.68 11.31 -5.68
N VAL A 107 4.96 11.33 -6.08
CA VAL A 107 6.03 10.62 -5.36
C VAL A 107 6.14 11.10 -3.91
N ALA A 108 6.09 12.42 -3.67
CA ALA A 108 6.16 12.97 -2.32
C ALA A 108 4.99 12.51 -1.43
N GLU A 109 3.77 12.41 -1.97
CA GLU A 109 2.62 11.90 -1.23
C GLU A 109 2.70 10.39 -0.99
N ILE A 110 3.22 9.61 -1.94
CA ILE A 110 3.49 8.17 -1.74
C ILE A 110 4.55 7.95 -0.65
N GLU A 111 5.65 8.71 -0.65
CA GLU A 111 6.67 8.65 0.40
C GLU A 111 6.12 9.05 1.78
N ARG A 112 5.21 10.03 1.81
CA ARG A 112 4.52 10.43 3.05
C ARG A 112 3.62 9.32 3.55
N PHE A 113 2.85 8.69 2.66
CA PHE A 113 2.03 7.54 2.97
C PHE A 113 2.87 6.36 3.50
N ASP A 114 3.91 5.94 2.78
CA ASP A 114 4.84 4.88 3.21
C ASP A 114 5.39 5.14 4.62
N ARG A 115 5.83 6.38 4.89
CA ARG A 115 6.33 6.76 6.21
C ARG A 115 5.27 6.61 7.30
N SER A 116 4.02 7.02 7.03
CA SER A 116 2.91 6.89 7.97
C SER A 116 2.61 5.44 8.28
N VAL A 117 2.57 4.58 7.26
CA VAL A 117 2.35 3.13 7.39
C VAL A 117 3.46 2.51 8.25
N ARG A 118 4.73 2.77 7.93
CA ARG A 118 5.87 2.26 8.71
C ARG A 118 5.83 2.69 10.17
N GLN A 119 5.44 3.93 10.45
CA GLN A 119 5.29 4.43 11.81
C GLN A 119 4.18 3.69 12.57
N GLY A 120 3.04 3.45 11.93
CA GLY A 120 1.95 2.66 12.50
C GLY A 120 2.37 1.22 12.81
N ILE A 121 3.05 0.56 11.86
CA ILE A 121 3.56 -0.81 12.02
C ILE A 121 4.56 -0.90 13.17
N ALA A 122 5.52 0.02 13.23
CA ALA A 122 6.49 0.08 14.32
C ALA A 122 5.83 0.32 15.68
N ALA A 123 4.76 1.12 15.74
CA ALA A 123 4.00 1.36 16.97
C ALA A 123 3.27 0.10 17.48
N MET A 124 2.97 -0.86 16.60
CA MET A 124 2.44 -2.19 16.96
C MET A 124 3.54 -3.18 17.40
N GLY A 125 4.82 -2.78 17.35
CA GLY A 125 5.95 -3.63 17.70
C GLY A 125 6.39 -4.57 16.58
N ILE A 126 5.94 -4.34 15.35
CA ILE A 126 6.31 -5.11 14.15
C ILE A 126 7.45 -4.36 13.44
N ASP A 127 8.46 -5.08 12.94
CA ASP A 127 9.53 -4.48 12.15
C ASP A 127 9.03 -4.15 10.73
N PRO A 128 8.99 -2.86 10.30
CA PRO A 128 8.46 -2.48 8.99
C PRO A 128 9.45 -2.71 7.83
N THR A 129 10.60 -3.36 8.05
CA THR A 129 11.62 -3.60 7.01
C THR A 129 11.15 -4.51 5.88
N PHE A 130 10.06 -5.26 6.07
CA PHE A 130 9.45 -6.06 5.00
C PHE A 130 8.83 -5.21 3.89
N ILE A 131 8.56 -3.93 4.12
CA ILE A 131 8.15 -2.97 3.09
C ILE A 131 9.43 -2.40 2.44
N PRO A 132 9.68 -2.60 1.13
CA PRO A 132 10.79 -1.99 0.41
C PRO A 132 10.74 -0.47 0.53
N LYS A 133 11.89 0.20 0.58
CA LYS A 133 11.88 1.68 0.55
C LYS A 133 11.56 2.15 -0.87
N PRO A 134 10.64 3.11 -1.04
CA PRO A 134 10.39 3.72 -2.35
C PRO A 134 11.65 4.40 -2.92
#